data_AF-G2R1P1-F1
#
_entry.id   AF-G2R1P1-F1
#
_cell.length_a   1.000
_cell.length_b   1.000
_cell.length_c   1.000
_cell.angle_alpha   90.00
_cell.angle_beta   90.00
_cell.angle_gamma   90.00
#
_symmetry.space_group_name_H-M   'P 1'
#
loop_
_entity.id
_entity.type
_entity.pdbx_description
1 polymer ?
#
loop_
_entity_poly.entity_id
_entity_poly.type
_entity_poly.pdbx_seq_one_letter_code
_entity_poly.pdbx_strand_id
1 'polypeptide(L)'
;MEIQLFILEYALTSKYPIIDPLCKLNKDCMTATEKSRGNQIAIGFLATCRAHLIEGTRFLWRNNTFIFTSHLALRNFANVDLEHRKTIKFVTFRIVARYYDDEKRKHFAPFPSPGYAYDKPINLKVIPRTKEKNLARKGFRSYTWDQVVDFLDAMRPPFDPNHRSGQPRPRLLPNLECLRMDFVNFPDDFLTPPRGTALHDLASHDLGCTLNELQLTGLPECLWGQEIAAHLSGMVKDDGLRLTADSVFVYCRNHLRRLSGWRWDPTWYPKVIRGWKLLADEHARTTDKTTAPQRSHAHHDEHAGPPRMPPAPKEEGHPETQWKKRRTIFKRVPIAIDDETRTWCEFDRLTGRPIPDDAYDSEDDDYDISDLICPGCGIMHGPPEEH
;
A
#
# COMPACT_ATOMS: atom_id res chain seq x y z
N MET A 1 39.17 13.94 -4.64
CA MET A 1 37.93 13.55 -5.35
C MET A 1 36.93 12.88 -4.41
N GLU A 2 37.37 11.93 -3.58
CA GLU A 2 36.50 11.23 -2.62
C GLU A 2 35.76 12.16 -1.63
N ILE A 3 36.46 13.13 -1.03
CA ILE A 3 35.85 14.13 -0.14
C ILE A 3 34.74 14.95 -0.85
N GLN A 4 34.92 15.28 -2.13
CA GLN A 4 33.91 16.02 -2.89
C GLN A 4 32.67 15.17 -3.16
N LEU A 5 32.83 13.87 -3.39
CA LEU A 5 31.71 12.95 -3.54
C LEU A 5 30.95 12.76 -2.22
N PHE A 6 31.64 12.71 -1.08
CA PHE A 6 30.98 12.70 0.24
C PHE A 6 30.17 13.98 0.50
N ILE A 7 30.73 15.14 0.16
CA ILE A 7 30.00 16.42 0.27
C ILE A 7 28.78 16.41 -0.66
N LEU A 8 28.94 15.93 -1.90
CA LEU A 8 27.86 15.85 -2.87
C LEU A 8 26.74 14.89 -2.42
N GLU A 9 27.11 13.71 -1.91
CA GLU A 9 26.18 12.73 -1.36
C GLU A 9 25.36 13.33 -0.22
N TYR A 10 26.03 13.97 0.74
CA TYR A 10 25.35 14.66 1.84
C TYR A 10 24.43 15.78 1.32
N ALA A 11 24.90 16.59 0.38
CA ALA A 11 24.15 17.72 -0.16
C ALA A 11 22.91 17.31 -0.97
N LEU A 12 22.88 16.08 -1.48
CA LEU A 12 21.76 15.52 -2.26
C LEU A 12 20.92 14.52 -1.47
N THR A 13 21.22 14.30 -0.19
CA THR A 13 20.43 13.46 0.70
C THR A 13 19.58 14.34 1.61
N SER A 14 18.26 14.26 1.43
CA SER A 14 17.28 14.96 2.24
C SER A 14 17.03 14.21 3.54
N LYS A 15 16.99 14.96 4.66
CA LYS A 15 16.55 14.42 5.95
C LYS A 15 15.07 13.99 5.96
N TYR A 16 14.25 14.58 5.09
CA TYR A 16 12.82 14.29 5.01
C TYR A 16 12.44 13.78 3.63
N PRO A 17 11.33 13.03 3.49
CA PRO A 17 10.88 12.57 2.18
C PRO A 17 10.65 13.73 1.20
N ILE A 18 11.05 13.54 -0.05
CA ILE A 18 10.82 14.48 -1.14
C ILE A 18 9.39 14.31 -1.64
N ILE A 19 8.60 15.39 -1.60
CA ILE A 19 7.19 15.38 -1.98
C ILE A 19 7.03 15.74 -3.46
N ASP A 20 6.25 14.94 -4.20
CA ASP A 20 5.93 15.12 -5.62
C ASP A 20 7.16 15.48 -6.48
N PRO A 21 8.20 14.60 -6.53
CA PRO A 21 9.38 14.86 -7.35
C PRO A 21 8.99 15.12 -8.81
N LEU A 22 9.72 16.02 -9.48
CA LEU A 22 9.50 16.42 -10.88
C LEU A 22 8.11 17.08 -11.14
N CYS A 23 7.45 17.54 -10.10
CA CYS A 23 6.15 18.21 -10.17
C CYS A 23 6.12 19.49 -9.36
N LYS A 24 5.19 20.38 -9.71
CA LYS A 24 4.89 21.54 -8.87
C LYS A 24 4.15 21.08 -7.62
N LEU A 25 4.67 21.46 -6.45
CA LEU A 25 4.07 21.11 -5.16
C LEU A 25 2.65 21.64 -5.03
N ASN A 26 1.72 20.75 -4.67
CA ASN A 26 0.38 21.14 -4.28
C ASN A 26 0.36 21.49 -2.79
N LYS A 27 0.31 22.80 -2.49
CA LYS A 27 0.28 23.30 -1.11
C LYS A 27 -0.90 22.76 -0.29
N ASP A 28 -1.99 22.32 -0.91
CA ASP A 28 -3.12 21.76 -0.17
C ASP A 28 -2.82 20.36 0.39
N CYS A 29 -1.93 19.59 -0.26
CA CYS A 29 -1.55 18.25 0.18
C CYS A 29 -0.34 18.24 1.13
N MET A 30 0.08 19.42 1.60
CA MET A 30 1.22 19.60 2.48
C MET A 30 0.79 20.17 3.83
N THR A 31 1.38 19.62 4.89
CA THR A 31 1.30 20.15 6.24
C THR A 31 2.04 21.48 6.37
N ALA A 32 1.76 22.24 7.43
CA ALA A 32 2.45 23.50 7.71
C ALA A 32 3.97 23.29 7.90
N THR A 33 4.36 22.20 8.56
CA THR A 33 5.77 21.84 8.78
C THR A 33 6.46 21.44 7.48
N GLU A 34 5.79 20.68 6.59
CA GLU A 34 6.34 20.37 5.26
C GLU A 34 6.55 21.63 4.41
N LYS A 35 5.64 22.62 4.50
CA LYS A 35 5.77 23.89 3.78
C LYS A 35 6.93 24.75 4.28
N SER A 36 7.19 24.74 5.59
CA SER A 36 8.23 25.58 6.21
C SER A 36 9.64 25.04 6.01
N ARG A 37 9.80 23.79 5.54
CA ARG A 37 11.10 23.16 5.33
C ARG A 37 11.95 23.87 4.28
N GLY A 38 11.34 24.41 3.22
CA GLY A 38 12.09 25.02 2.11
C GLY A 38 12.93 23.97 1.34
N ASN A 39 13.97 24.42 0.65
CA ASN A 39 14.84 23.54 -0.15
C ASN A 39 15.62 22.58 0.76
N GLN A 40 15.40 21.27 0.62
CA GLN A 40 16.05 20.23 1.44
C GLN A 40 17.33 19.66 0.83
N ILE A 41 17.55 19.91 -0.46
CA ILE A 41 18.69 19.38 -1.22
C ILE A 41 19.29 20.51 -2.05
N ALA A 42 20.61 20.45 -2.26
CA ALA A 42 21.32 21.40 -3.09
C ALA A 42 21.38 20.93 -4.55
N ILE A 43 20.20 20.84 -5.19
CA ILE A 43 20.07 20.31 -6.56
C ILE A 43 20.89 21.08 -7.61
N GLY A 44 21.24 22.34 -7.31
CA GLY A 44 22.12 23.15 -8.16
C GLY A 44 23.51 22.54 -8.37
N PHE A 45 24.01 21.67 -7.49
CA PHE A 45 25.28 20.99 -7.69
C PHE A 45 25.29 20.11 -8.95
N LEU A 46 24.13 19.57 -9.35
CA LEU A 46 24.00 18.74 -10.55
C LEU A 46 24.34 19.51 -11.84
N ALA A 47 24.22 20.84 -11.82
CA ALA A 47 24.51 21.69 -12.98
C ALA A 47 25.99 22.10 -13.11
N THR A 48 26.84 21.76 -12.13
CA THR A 48 28.21 22.30 -12.06
C THR A 48 29.18 21.60 -13.00
N CYS A 49 29.16 20.27 -13.08
CA CYS A 49 29.96 19.51 -14.05
C CYS A 49 29.37 18.11 -14.29
N ARG A 50 29.85 17.42 -15.34
CA ARG A 50 29.36 16.09 -15.73
C ARG A 50 29.49 15.04 -14.62
N ALA A 51 30.60 15.06 -13.86
CA ALA A 51 30.79 14.11 -12.76
C ALA A 51 29.76 14.34 -11.64
N HIS A 52 29.49 15.60 -11.26
CA HIS A 52 28.48 15.94 -10.28
C HIS A 52 27.07 15.61 -10.76
N LEU A 53 26.81 15.79 -12.07
CA LEU A 53 25.55 15.38 -12.67
C LEU A 53 25.34 13.87 -12.55
N ILE A 54 26.33 13.06 -12.95
CA ILE A 54 26.20 11.59 -12.97
C ILE A 54 26.11 11.02 -11.54
N GLU A 55 27.13 11.27 -10.70
CA GLU A 55 27.14 10.72 -9.34
C GLU A 55 26.07 11.36 -8.46
N GLY A 56 25.84 12.66 -8.62
CA GLY A 56 24.81 13.35 -7.85
C GLY A 56 23.41 12.87 -8.17
N THR A 57 23.07 12.64 -9.44
CA THR A 57 21.77 12.06 -9.82
C THR A 57 21.59 10.67 -9.20
N ARG A 58 22.67 9.87 -9.16
CA ARG A 58 22.66 8.58 -8.49
C ARG A 58 22.38 8.69 -6.99
N PHE A 59 23.06 9.60 -6.28
CA PHE A 59 22.82 9.84 -4.84
C PHE A 59 21.40 10.33 -4.58
N LEU A 60 20.91 11.28 -5.39
CA LEU A 60 19.57 11.84 -5.26
C LEU A 60 18.49 10.75 -5.27
N TRP A 61 18.53 9.82 -6.23
CA TRP A 61 17.48 8.81 -6.35
C TRP A 61 17.66 7.63 -5.40
N ARG A 62 18.90 7.31 -5.02
CA ARG A 62 19.21 6.16 -4.17
C ARG A 62 18.98 6.44 -2.68
N ASN A 63 19.35 7.63 -2.21
CA ASN A 63 19.45 7.92 -0.78
C ASN A 63 18.20 8.59 -0.20
N ASN A 64 17.24 8.96 -1.04
CA ASN A 64 16.04 9.68 -0.64
C ASN A 64 14.80 8.80 -0.68
N THR A 65 13.81 9.15 0.14
CA THR A 65 12.47 8.59 0.11
C THR A 65 11.50 9.58 -0.51
N PHE A 66 10.38 9.07 -1.05
CA PHE A 66 9.46 9.87 -1.86
C PHE A 66 8.01 9.74 -1.39
N ILE A 67 7.32 10.88 -1.33
CA ILE A 67 5.88 10.97 -1.10
C ILE A 67 5.22 11.49 -2.38
N PHE A 68 4.24 10.76 -2.90
CA PHE A 68 3.41 11.20 -4.01
C PHE A 68 2.03 11.61 -3.49
N THR A 69 1.66 12.86 -3.70
CA THR A 69 0.32 13.39 -3.39
C THR A 69 -0.56 13.54 -4.63
N SER A 70 0.01 13.26 -5.81
CA SER A 70 -0.69 13.24 -7.09
C SER A 70 -0.20 12.09 -7.97
N HIS A 71 -1.11 11.37 -8.61
CA HIS A 71 -0.78 10.37 -9.63
C HIS A 71 0.00 10.97 -10.81
N LEU A 72 -0.15 12.28 -11.09
CA LEU A 72 0.62 12.96 -12.14
C LEU A 72 2.11 13.04 -11.80
N ALA A 73 2.46 13.25 -10.52
CA ALA A 73 3.86 13.22 -10.10
C ALA A 73 4.45 11.82 -10.25
N LEU A 74 3.65 10.79 -9.98
CA LEU A 74 4.05 9.41 -10.22
C LEU A 74 4.24 9.11 -11.72
N ARG A 75 3.33 9.58 -12.58
CA ARG A 75 3.49 9.45 -14.05
C ARG A 75 4.73 10.18 -14.57
N ASN A 76 5.00 11.39 -14.06
CA ASN A 76 6.22 12.14 -14.43
C ASN A 76 7.50 11.43 -14.01
N PHE A 77 7.42 10.56 -13.00
CA PHE A 77 8.52 9.71 -12.57
C PHE A 77 8.98 8.73 -13.66
N ALA A 78 8.18 8.49 -14.70
CA ALA A 78 8.58 7.74 -15.87
C ALA A 78 9.78 8.36 -16.62
N ASN A 79 9.99 9.68 -16.47
CA ASN A 79 11.13 10.39 -17.05
C ASN A 79 12.45 10.13 -16.30
N VAL A 80 12.40 9.43 -15.15
CA VAL A 80 13.61 8.98 -14.44
C VAL A 80 14.11 7.69 -15.07
N ASP A 81 15.41 7.63 -15.35
CA ASP A 81 16.04 6.44 -15.93
C ASP A 81 15.79 5.19 -15.10
N LEU A 82 15.63 4.06 -15.79
CA LEU A 82 15.30 2.77 -15.17
C LEU A 82 16.32 2.35 -14.10
N GLU A 83 17.61 2.68 -14.29
CA GLU A 83 18.67 2.37 -13.33
C GLU A 83 18.42 3.02 -11.97
N HIS A 84 17.89 4.24 -11.95
CA HIS A 84 17.52 4.95 -10.74
C HIS A 84 16.17 4.48 -10.19
N ARG A 85 15.19 4.21 -11.04
CA ARG A 85 13.89 3.68 -10.59
C ARG A 85 14.01 2.31 -9.90
N LYS A 86 14.99 1.50 -10.31
CA LYS A 86 15.31 0.19 -9.69
C LYS A 86 15.85 0.30 -8.27
N THR A 87 16.37 1.45 -7.83
CA THR A 87 16.91 1.59 -6.45
C THR A 87 15.83 1.91 -5.44
N ILE A 88 14.63 2.28 -5.88
CA ILE A 88 13.54 2.73 -5.01
C ILE A 88 12.76 1.52 -4.51
N LYS A 89 12.88 1.26 -3.21
CA LYS A 89 12.24 0.13 -2.52
C LYS A 89 11.01 0.52 -1.71
N PHE A 90 10.87 1.80 -1.37
CA PHE A 90 9.78 2.32 -0.56
C PHE A 90 9.26 3.64 -1.12
N VAL A 91 7.94 3.76 -1.23
CA VAL A 91 7.26 5.02 -1.53
C VAL A 91 5.99 5.16 -0.70
N THR A 92 5.56 6.40 -0.49
CA THR A 92 4.28 6.72 0.16
C THR A 92 3.36 7.44 -0.79
N PHE A 93 2.11 6.99 -0.90
CA PHE A 93 1.03 7.71 -1.55
C PHE A 93 0.19 8.38 -0.49
N ARG A 94 0.10 9.71 -0.53
CA ARG A 94 -0.82 10.48 0.31
C ARG A 94 -2.01 10.91 -0.51
N ILE A 95 -3.13 10.22 -0.34
CA ILE A 95 -4.33 10.41 -1.13
C ILE A 95 -5.30 11.26 -0.31
N VAL A 96 -5.39 12.55 -0.65
CA VAL A 96 -6.39 13.45 -0.08
C VAL A 96 -7.68 13.34 -0.88
N ALA A 97 -8.75 12.92 -0.21
CA ALA A 97 -10.06 12.75 -0.83
C ALA A 97 -10.54 14.02 -1.54
N ARG A 98 -11.06 13.85 -2.76
CA ARG A 98 -11.64 14.93 -3.56
C ARG A 98 -13.13 14.71 -3.70
N TYR A 99 -13.87 15.68 -3.18
CA TYR A 99 -15.32 15.75 -3.29
C TYR A 99 -15.71 16.87 -4.23
N TYR A 100 -16.85 16.69 -4.88
CA TYR A 100 -17.38 17.66 -5.82
C TYR A 100 -18.87 17.86 -5.62
N ASP A 101 -19.34 19.09 -5.70
CA ASP A 101 -20.78 19.41 -5.59
C ASP A 101 -21.11 20.54 -6.56
N ASP A 102 -22.29 20.48 -7.16
CA ASP A 102 -22.84 21.53 -8.01
C ASP A 102 -23.62 22.57 -7.19
N GLU A 103 -23.83 22.31 -5.90
CA GLU A 103 -24.42 23.22 -4.93
C GLU A 103 -23.40 23.73 -3.89
N LYS A 104 -23.63 24.95 -3.37
CA LYS A 104 -22.79 25.56 -2.33
C LYS A 104 -23.25 25.09 -0.94
N ARG A 105 -23.09 23.80 -0.65
CA ARG A 105 -23.43 23.20 0.65
C ARG A 105 -22.17 22.86 1.44
N LYS A 106 -22.29 22.85 2.77
CA LYS A 106 -21.25 22.31 3.65
C LYS A 106 -21.52 20.82 3.83
N HIS A 107 -20.45 20.03 3.81
CA HIS A 107 -20.51 18.59 3.98
C HIS A 107 -19.67 18.24 5.19
N PHE A 108 -20.32 17.77 6.24
CA PHE A 108 -19.67 17.44 7.50
C PHE A 108 -19.45 15.95 7.57
N ALA A 109 -18.22 15.55 7.86
CA ALA A 109 -17.86 14.17 8.12
C ALA A 109 -17.41 14.00 9.57
N PRO A 110 -17.49 12.78 10.13
CA PRO A 110 -16.88 12.48 11.40
C PRO A 110 -15.40 12.82 11.42
N PHE A 111 -14.88 13.21 12.57
CA PHE A 111 -13.43 13.30 12.74
C PHE A 111 -12.84 11.89 12.59
N PRO A 112 -11.70 11.70 11.90
CA PRO A 112 -11.12 10.38 11.69
C PRO A 112 -10.42 9.91 12.98
N SER A 113 -11.23 9.61 14.00
CA SER A 113 -10.86 9.10 15.31
C SER A 113 -12.04 8.35 15.91
N PRO A 114 -11.90 7.05 16.23
CA PRO A 114 -12.97 6.29 16.88
C PRO A 114 -13.47 6.96 18.17
N GLY A 115 -12.56 7.54 18.97
CA GLY A 115 -12.88 8.22 20.22
C GLY A 115 -13.39 9.67 20.10
N TYR A 116 -13.28 10.31 18.93
CA TYR A 116 -13.67 11.73 18.73
C TYR A 116 -14.56 11.94 17.50
N ALA A 117 -15.07 10.87 16.89
CA ALA A 117 -15.73 10.90 15.59
C ALA A 117 -16.88 11.93 15.56
N TYR A 118 -17.61 12.06 16.67
CA TYR A 118 -18.80 12.91 16.79
C TYR A 118 -18.56 14.25 17.51
N ASP A 119 -17.45 14.43 18.20
CA ASP A 119 -17.19 15.64 19.01
C ASP A 119 -16.83 16.86 18.16
N LYS A 120 -16.17 16.64 17.01
CA LYS A 120 -15.65 17.70 16.14
C LYS A 120 -15.76 17.33 14.67
N PRO A 121 -16.97 17.41 14.06
CA PRO A 121 -17.14 17.11 12.65
C PRO A 121 -16.22 17.99 11.79
N ILE A 122 -15.62 17.38 10.77
CA ILE A 122 -14.78 18.07 9.80
C ILE A 122 -15.64 18.55 8.64
N ASN A 123 -15.50 19.82 8.27
CA ASN A 123 -16.08 20.31 7.02
C ASN A 123 -15.19 19.86 5.85
N LEU A 124 -15.70 18.97 5.02
CA LEU A 124 -15.00 18.43 3.87
C LEU A 124 -14.72 19.54 2.84
N LYS A 125 -13.57 19.44 2.17
CA LYS A 125 -13.26 20.31 1.04
C LYS A 125 -14.00 19.79 -0.19
N VAL A 126 -14.91 20.62 -0.69
CA VAL A 126 -15.72 20.31 -1.87
C VAL A 126 -15.35 21.25 -3.00
N ILE A 127 -15.02 20.68 -4.15
CA ILE A 127 -14.67 21.38 -5.38
C ILE A 127 -15.96 21.69 -6.14
N PRO A 128 -16.25 22.97 -6.45
CA PRO A 128 -17.47 23.33 -7.17
C PRO A 128 -17.48 22.75 -8.59
N ARG A 129 -18.60 22.14 -8.98
CA ARG A 129 -18.86 21.70 -10.35
C ARG A 129 -19.77 22.67 -11.08
N THR A 130 -19.62 22.74 -12.40
CA THR A 130 -20.58 23.44 -13.26
C THR A 130 -21.93 22.75 -13.15
N LYS A 131 -22.99 23.53 -12.87
CA LYS A 131 -24.35 23.01 -12.80
C LYS A 131 -24.79 22.48 -14.16
N GLU A 132 -24.99 21.17 -14.25
CA GLU A 132 -25.56 20.54 -15.44
C GLU A 132 -27.08 20.72 -15.43
N LYS A 133 -27.67 21.03 -16.61
CA LYS A 133 -29.13 21.18 -16.76
C LYS A 133 -29.87 19.84 -16.62
N ASN A 134 -29.18 18.73 -16.85
CA ASN A 134 -29.75 17.38 -16.79
C ASN A 134 -29.79 16.87 -15.34
N LEU A 135 -30.98 16.45 -14.88
CA LEU A 135 -31.21 15.99 -13.51
C LEU A 135 -30.37 14.77 -13.10
N ALA A 136 -29.99 13.92 -14.06
CA ALA A 136 -29.26 12.67 -13.80
C ALA A 136 -27.85 12.85 -13.19
N ARG A 137 -27.24 14.05 -13.32
CA ARG A 137 -25.84 14.32 -12.94
C ARG A 137 -25.65 15.36 -11.85
N LYS A 138 -26.77 15.82 -11.25
CA LYS A 138 -26.75 16.77 -10.13
C LYS A 138 -26.21 16.14 -8.85
N GLY A 139 -25.83 16.99 -7.91
CA GLY A 139 -25.50 16.66 -6.52
C GLY A 139 -24.04 16.34 -6.23
N PHE A 140 -23.82 15.99 -4.97
CA PHE A 140 -22.53 15.62 -4.40
C PHE A 140 -21.98 14.34 -5.05
N ARG A 141 -20.68 14.36 -5.37
CA ARG A 141 -19.95 13.24 -5.96
C ARG A 141 -18.64 13.02 -5.21
N SER A 142 -18.41 11.75 -4.92
CA SER A 142 -17.15 11.24 -4.41
C SER A 142 -16.44 10.48 -5.52
N TYR A 143 -15.14 10.74 -5.69
CA TYR A 143 -14.26 10.03 -6.62
C TYR A 143 -13.07 9.42 -5.87
N THR A 144 -13.24 9.15 -4.57
CA THR A 144 -12.17 8.74 -3.66
C THR A 144 -11.47 7.45 -4.12
N TRP A 145 -12.22 6.43 -4.52
CA TRP A 145 -11.64 5.18 -5.03
C TRP A 145 -11.08 5.29 -6.45
N ASP A 146 -11.68 6.15 -7.29
CA ASP A 146 -11.11 6.45 -8.60
C ASP A 146 -9.73 7.12 -8.46
N GLN A 147 -9.51 7.92 -7.42
CA GLN A 147 -8.17 8.44 -7.12
C GLN A 147 -7.18 7.31 -6.82
N VAL A 148 -7.58 6.27 -6.06
CA VAL A 148 -6.71 5.11 -5.79
C VAL A 148 -6.37 4.38 -7.08
N VAL A 149 -7.37 4.18 -7.95
CA VAL A 149 -7.19 3.60 -9.29
C VAL A 149 -6.20 4.44 -10.11
N ASP A 150 -6.30 5.76 -10.12
CA ASP A 150 -5.36 6.63 -10.84
C ASP A 150 -3.90 6.46 -10.36
N PHE A 151 -3.68 6.32 -9.04
CA PHE A 151 -2.35 6.08 -8.48
C PHE A 151 -1.80 4.71 -8.88
N LEU A 152 -2.62 3.66 -8.83
CA LEU A 152 -2.21 2.31 -9.23
C LEU A 152 -1.99 2.20 -10.74
N ASP A 153 -2.84 2.82 -11.55
CA ASP A 153 -2.65 2.91 -13.00
C ASP A 153 -1.33 3.61 -13.35
N ALA A 154 -0.99 4.68 -12.63
CA ALA A 154 0.29 5.37 -12.80
C ALA A 154 1.53 4.51 -12.47
N MET A 155 1.38 3.39 -11.73
CA MET A 155 2.46 2.44 -11.43
C MET A 155 2.73 1.43 -12.55
N ARG A 156 1.86 1.35 -13.55
CA ARG A 156 2.01 0.46 -14.71
C ARG A 156 3.31 0.78 -15.47
N PRO A 157 3.82 -0.17 -16.29
CA PRO A 157 4.98 0.08 -17.13
C PRO A 157 4.79 1.34 -18.00
N PRO A 158 5.73 2.30 -17.96
CA PRO A 158 5.61 3.52 -18.74
C PRO A 158 5.63 3.23 -20.24
N PHE A 159 5.08 4.16 -21.03
CA PHE A 159 5.17 4.09 -22.48
C PHE A 159 6.62 4.23 -22.93
N ASP A 160 7.12 3.27 -23.71
CA ASP A 160 8.44 3.30 -24.32
C ASP A 160 8.28 2.90 -25.80
N PRO A 161 8.43 3.85 -26.74
CA PRO A 161 8.27 3.58 -28.18
C PRO A 161 9.40 2.71 -28.75
N ASN A 162 10.54 2.60 -28.05
CA ASN A 162 11.69 1.82 -28.49
C ASN A 162 11.70 0.41 -27.90
N HIS A 163 10.70 0.07 -27.08
CA HIS A 163 10.61 -1.23 -26.44
C HIS A 163 10.34 -2.33 -27.47
N ARG A 164 11.15 -3.38 -27.44
CA ARG A 164 11.04 -4.49 -28.38
C ARG A 164 9.72 -5.24 -28.16
N SER A 165 8.96 -5.43 -29.25
CA SER A 165 7.76 -6.26 -29.24
C SER A 165 8.08 -7.66 -28.70
N GLY A 166 7.28 -8.15 -27.75
CA GLY A 166 7.41 -9.49 -27.16
C GLY A 166 8.18 -9.59 -25.84
N GLN A 167 8.82 -8.53 -25.35
CA GLN A 167 9.41 -8.52 -24.01
C GLN A 167 8.48 -7.85 -22.98
N PRO A 168 8.43 -8.32 -21.72
CA PRO A 168 7.69 -7.61 -20.69
C PRO A 168 8.36 -6.27 -20.38
N ARG A 169 7.57 -5.19 -20.37
CA ARG A 169 8.08 -3.87 -19.97
C ARG A 169 8.27 -3.81 -18.46
N PRO A 170 9.38 -3.24 -17.96
CA PRO A 170 9.55 -3.03 -16.53
C PRO A 170 8.49 -2.05 -16.03
N ARG A 171 7.95 -2.33 -14.84
CA ARG A 171 7.03 -1.44 -14.12
C ARG A 171 7.69 -0.09 -13.82
N LEU A 172 6.90 0.88 -13.38
CA LEU A 172 7.42 2.19 -12.99
C LEU A 172 8.48 2.05 -11.88
N LEU A 173 8.17 1.30 -10.82
CA LEU A 173 9.11 1.01 -9.73
C LEU A 173 9.30 -0.51 -9.64
N PRO A 174 10.24 -1.08 -10.41
CA PRO A 174 10.33 -2.54 -10.60
C PRO A 174 10.75 -3.31 -9.34
N ASN A 175 11.48 -2.65 -8.43
CA ASN A 175 11.99 -3.26 -7.19
C ASN A 175 11.29 -2.69 -5.95
N LEU A 176 10.06 -2.20 -6.09
CA LEU A 176 9.30 -1.70 -4.95
C LEU A 176 8.98 -2.85 -3.99
N GLU A 177 9.46 -2.75 -2.75
CA GLU A 177 9.28 -3.77 -1.71
C GLU A 177 8.18 -3.38 -0.72
N CYS A 178 8.03 -2.09 -0.42
CA CYS A 178 7.01 -1.59 0.49
C CYS A 178 6.29 -0.37 -0.09
N LEU A 179 4.97 -0.36 0.03
CA LEU A 179 4.12 0.76 -0.35
C LEU A 179 3.29 1.18 0.84
N ARG A 180 3.31 2.48 1.14
CA ARG A 180 2.38 3.09 2.08
C ARG A 180 1.30 3.90 1.37
N MET A 181 0.07 3.79 1.83
CA MET A 181 -1.05 4.63 1.41
C MET A 181 -1.68 5.32 2.62
N ASP A 182 -1.62 6.65 2.65
CA ASP A 182 -2.34 7.47 3.62
C ASP A 182 -3.63 7.99 3.00
N PHE A 183 -4.76 7.46 3.45
CA PHE A 183 -6.10 7.90 3.06
C PHE A 183 -6.54 9.05 3.97
N VAL A 184 -6.62 10.25 3.39
CA VAL A 184 -6.95 11.47 4.13
C VAL A 184 -8.38 11.90 3.84
N ASN A 185 -9.19 11.94 4.89
CA ASN A 185 -10.63 12.23 4.85
C ASN A 185 -11.40 11.25 3.95
N PHE A 186 -11.34 9.94 4.22
CA PHE A 186 -12.18 8.92 3.58
C PHE A 186 -13.31 8.45 4.54
N PRO A 187 -14.28 9.31 4.92
CA PRO A 187 -15.39 8.94 5.82
C PRO A 187 -16.43 8.04 5.15
N ASP A 188 -16.91 7.06 5.89
CA ASP A 188 -17.88 6.03 5.50
C ASP A 188 -19.09 6.58 4.74
N ASP A 189 -19.74 7.61 5.29
CA ASP A 189 -21.01 8.18 4.78
C ASP A 189 -20.93 8.76 3.35
N PHE A 190 -19.72 9.05 2.87
CA PHE A 190 -19.49 9.71 1.58
C PHE A 190 -18.80 8.81 0.56
N LEU A 191 -18.60 7.53 0.87
CA LEU A 191 -17.96 6.59 -0.03
C LEU A 191 -18.99 5.98 -0.95
N THR A 192 -18.69 6.05 -2.24
CA THR A 192 -19.42 5.27 -3.25
C THR A 192 -18.72 3.92 -3.42
N PRO A 193 -19.45 2.85 -3.74
CA PRO A 193 -18.82 1.58 -4.10
C PRO A 193 -17.77 1.79 -5.21
N PRO A 194 -16.63 1.07 -5.17
CA PRO A 194 -15.69 1.04 -6.28
C PRO A 194 -16.42 0.64 -7.56
N ARG A 195 -16.18 1.33 -8.67
CA ARG A 195 -16.87 1.04 -9.92
C ARG A 195 -16.15 -0.07 -10.68
N GLY A 196 -16.84 -1.21 -10.84
CA GLY A 196 -16.36 -2.32 -11.64
C GLY A 196 -15.17 -3.04 -11.01
N THR A 197 -14.43 -3.80 -11.83
CA THR A 197 -13.32 -4.65 -11.39
C THR A 197 -11.97 -3.94 -11.42
N ALA A 198 -11.91 -2.67 -11.85
CA ALA A 198 -10.66 -1.98 -12.19
C ALA A 198 -9.63 -1.99 -11.04
N LEU A 199 -10.08 -1.83 -9.80
CA LEU A 199 -9.17 -1.89 -8.65
C LEU A 199 -8.61 -3.30 -8.42
N HIS A 200 -9.45 -4.34 -8.55
CA HIS A 200 -9.01 -5.72 -8.45
C HIS A 200 -8.05 -6.08 -9.59
N ASP A 201 -8.40 -5.71 -10.83
CA ASP A 201 -7.58 -5.90 -12.03
C ASP A 201 -6.21 -5.26 -11.84
N LEU A 202 -6.18 -4.02 -11.35
CA LEU A 202 -4.93 -3.31 -11.07
C LEU A 202 -4.16 -3.95 -9.91
N ALA A 203 -4.78 -4.18 -8.76
CA ALA A 203 -4.05 -4.59 -7.56
C ALA A 203 -3.66 -6.07 -7.54
N SER A 204 -4.52 -6.95 -8.07
CA SER A 204 -4.36 -8.41 -8.00
C SER A 204 -3.75 -9.00 -9.26
N HIS A 205 -3.99 -8.41 -10.43
CA HIS A 205 -3.43 -8.90 -11.70
C HIS A 205 -2.22 -8.08 -12.13
N ASP A 206 -2.40 -6.79 -12.43
CA ASP A 206 -1.30 -5.97 -12.95
C ASP A 206 -0.23 -5.72 -11.91
N LEU A 207 -0.64 -5.41 -10.69
CA LEU A 207 0.20 -5.09 -9.55
C LEU A 207 0.38 -6.25 -8.56
N GLY A 208 -0.17 -7.42 -8.89
CA GLY A 208 -0.16 -8.59 -8.02
C GLY A 208 1.25 -9.00 -7.59
N CYS A 209 1.38 -9.33 -6.30
CA CYS A 209 2.59 -9.92 -5.69
C CYS A 209 3.90 -9.16 -5.94
N THR A 210 3.86 -7.83 -6.01
CA THR A 210 5.08 -7.01 -6.04
C THR A 210 5.64 -6.70 -4.68
N LEU A 211 4.76 -6.46 -3.70
CA LEU A 211 5.13 -5.92 -2.41
C LEU A 211 5.46 -7.03 -1.43
N ASN A 212 6.50 -6.83 -0.64
CA ASN A 212 6.72 -7.60 0.58
C ASN A 212 5.83 -7.04 1.70
N GLU A 213 5.56 -5.74 1.69
CA GLU A 213 4.79 -5.04 2.71
C GLU A 213 3.86 -3.96 2.13
N LEU A 214 2.65 -3.85 2.67
CA LEU A 214 1.67 -2.82 2.36
C LEU A 214 1.20 -2.13 3.64
N GLN A 215 1.36 -0.82 3.73
CA GLN A 215 0.92 -0.01 4.86
C GLN A 215 -0.28 0.86 4.45
N LEU A 216 -1.39 0.78 5.18
CA LEU A 216 -2.62 1.51 4.88
C LEU A 216 -3.03 2.29 6.13
N THR A 217 -3.17 3.61 6.03
CA THR A 217 -3.62 4.45 7.16
C THR A 217 -4.88 5.21 6.79
N GLY A 218 -5.82 5.32 7.73
CA GLY A 218 -7.06 6.07 7.52
C GLY A 218 -8.05 5.43 6.57
N LEU A 219 -7.97 4.10 6.41
CA LEU A 219 -9.04 3.37 5.77
C LEU A 219 -10.32 3.47 6.62
N PRO A 220 -11.49 3.61 5.98
CA PRO A 220 -12.77 3.63 6.67
C PRO A 220 -13.11 2.28 7.30
N GLU A 221 -13.71 2.27 8.49
CA GLU A 221 -14.15 1.05 9.19
C GLU A 221 -15.53 0.59 8.71
N CYS A 222 -15.74 0.57 7.40
CA CYS A 222 -16.96 0.08 6.77
C CYS A 222 -16.68 -1.03 5.76
N LEU A 223 -17.74 -1.63 5.23
CA LEU A 223 -17.68 -2.68 4.20
C LEU A 223 -16.76 -2.28 3.03
N TRP A 224 -16.83 -1.03 2.58
CA TRP A 224 -16.01 -0.54 1.48
C TRP A 224 -14.53 -0.45 1.84
N GLY A 225 -14.19 -0.02 3.06
CA GLY A 225 -12.80 0.00 3.52
C GLY A 225 -12.19 -1.40 3.58
N GLN A 226 -12.97 -2.37 4.04
CA GLN A 226 -12.57 -3.79 4.09
C GLN A 226 -12.38 -4.37 2.67
N GLU A 227 -13.32 -4.13 1.76
CA GLU A 227 -13.23 -4.56 0.36
C GLU A 227 -11.99 -3.97 -0.35
N ILE A 228 -11.75 -2.67 -0.18
CA ILE A 228 -10.55 -2.01 -0.72
C ILE A 228 -9.27 -2.60 -0.12
N ALA A 229 -9.23 -2.81 1.19
CA ALA A 229 -8.09 -3.44 1.84
C ALA A 229 -7.84 -4.85 1.28
N ALA A 230 -8.89 -5.62 1.02
CA ALA A 230 -8.79 -6.96 0.41
C ALA A 230 -8.23 -6.88 -1.02
N HIS A 231 -8.73 -5.98 -1.87
CA HIS A 231 -8.21 -5.79 -3.22
C HIS A 231 -6.73 -5.37 -3.22
N LEU A 232 -6.36 -4.38 -2.40
CA LEU A 232 -4.98 -3.90 -2.30
C LEU A 232 -4.03 -4.99 -1.75
N SER A 233 -4.53 -5.89 -0.91
CA SER A 233 -3.76 -7.05 -0.42
C SER A 233 -3.35 -8.03 -1.53
N GLY A 234 -3.96 -7.94 -2.72
CA GLY A 234 -3.52 -8.66 -3.92
C GLY A 234 -2.11 -8.30 -4.37
N MET A 235 -1.65 -7.07 -4.09
CA MET A 235 -0.29 -6.62 -4.43
C MET A 235 0.79 -7.23 -3.52
N VAL A 236 0.41 -7.68 -2.33
CA VAL A 236 1.33 -8.26 -1.35
C VAL A 236 1.63 -9.70 -1.75
N LYS A 237 2.89 -10.12 -1.63
CA LYS A 237 3.34 -11.50 -1.84
C LYS A 237 2.75 -12.47 -0.80
N ASP A 238 2.80 -13.77 -1.10
CA ASP A 238 2.49 -14.79 -0.09
C ASP A 238 3.47 -14.67 1.08
N ASP A 239 3.02 -14.89 2.32
CA ASP A 239 3.79 -14.60 3.54
C ASP A 239 4.22 -13.11 3.67
N GLY A 240 3.70 -12.19 2.86
CA GLY A 240 3.96 -10.76 3.00
C GLY A 240 3.15 -10.12 4.12
N LEU A 241 3.46 -8.87 4.47
CA LEU A 241 2.85 -8.17 5.61
C LEU A 241 1.92 -7.04 5.14
N ARG A 242 0.70 -7.02 5.65
CA ARG A 242 -0.19 -5.85 5.57
C ARG A 242 -0.27 -5.20 6.93
N LEU A 243 -0.11 -3.88 6.98
CA LEU A 243 -0.25 -3.06 8.17
C LEU A 243 -1.40 -2.09 7.96
N THR A 244 -2.43 -2.13 8.79
CA THR A 244 -3.52 -1.15 8.79
C THR A 244 -3.46 -0.30 10.05
N ALA A 245 -3.82 0.97 9.99
CA ALA A 245 -3.93 1.84 11.17
C ALA A 245 -4.94 2.97 10.94
N ASP A 246 -5.29 3.65 12.02
CA ASP A 246 -6.07 4.89 11.99
C ASP A 246 -5.40 5.97 11.13
N SER A 247 -6.17 7.01 10.78
CA SER A 247 -5.66 8.13 9.97
C SER A 247 -4.45 8.81 10.63
N VAL A 248 -3.40 9.05 9.85
CA VAL A 248 -2.25 9.84 10.32
C VAL A 248 -2.42 11.32 9.98
N PHE A 249 -3.33 11.63 9.07
CA PHE A 249 -3.59 12.98 8.59
C PHE A 249 -5.08 13.27 8.53
N VAL A 250 -5.41 14.55 8.73
CA VAL A 250 -6.74 15.11 8.49
C VAL A 250 -6.61 16.38 7.66
N TYR A 251 -7.46 16.54 6.66
CA TYR A 251 -7.59 17.82 5.97
C TYR A 251 -8.78 18.59 6.56
N CYS A 252 -8.51 19.68 7.26
CA CYS A 252 -9.56 20.48 7.89
C CYS A 252 -9.23 21.97 7.81
N ARG A 253 -10.24 22.83 7.70
CA ARG A 253 -10.07 24.29 7.65
C ARG A 253 -9.03 24.74 6.62
N ASN A 254 -9.07 24.13 5.43
CA ASN A 254 -8.15 24.38 4.30
C ASN A 254 -6.67 24.05 4.55
N HIS A 255 -6.38 23.23 5.56
CA HIS A 255 -5.03 22.81 5.87
C HIS A 255 -4.97 21.31 6.12
N LEU A 256 -3.97 20.66 5.52
CA LEU A 256 -3.57 19.32 5.91
C LEU A 256 -2.86 19.40 7.27
N ARG A 257 -3.29 18.58 8.22
CA ARG A 257 -2.67 18.46 9.54
C ARG A 257 -2.30 17.01 9.75
N ARG A 258 -1.07 16.78 10.22
CA ARG A 258 -0.70 15.52 10.82
C ARG A 258 -1.37 15.43 12.18
N LEU A 259 -1.99 14.29 12.46
CA LEU A 259 -2.57 13.99 13.75
C LEU A 259 -1.43 13.48 14.65
N SER A 260 -1.27 14.09 15.83
CA SER A 260 -0.20 13.75 16.76
C SER A 260 -0.52 14.21 18.19
N GLY A 261 0.17 13.62 19.16
CA GLY A 261 0.09 13.93 20.58
C GLY A 261 -0.47 12.76 21.40
N TRP A 262 -0.47 12.88 22.72
CA TRP A 262 -0.87 11.79 23.64
C TRP A 262 -2.29 11.24 23.41
N ARG A 263 -3.15 12.03 22.75
CA ARG A 263 -4.53 11.66 22.42
C ARG A 263 -4.66 10.96 21.06
N TRP A 264 -3.56 10.87 20.30
CA TRP A 264 -3.53 10.33 18.95
C TRP A 264 -2.24 9.58 18.73
N ASP A 265 -2.26 8.30 19.10
CA ASP A 265 -1.18 7.35 18.88
C ASP A 265 -1.71 6.14 18.12
N PRO A 266 -1.86 6.26 16.78
CA PRO A 266 -2.42 5.20 15.97
C PRO A 266 -1.53 3.96 16.03
N THR A 267 -2.12 2.81 16.36
CA THR A 267 -1.41 1.53 16.43
C THR A 267 -1.53 0.76 15.13
N TRP A 268 -0.49 0.01 14.77
CA TRP A 268 -0.56 -0.91 13.64
C TRP A 268 -1.38 -2.15 13.99
N TYR A 269 -2.27 -2.53 13.08
CA TYR A 269 -2.97 -3.81 13.04
C TYR A 269 -2.34 -4.66 11.94
N PRO A 270 -1.33 -5.49 12.26
CA PRO A 270 -0.62 -6.29 11.26
C PRO A 270 -1.41 -7.54 10.86
N LYS A 271 -1.27 -7.95 9.60
CA LYS A 271 -1.80 -9.21 9.07
C LYS A 271 -0.84 -9.80 8.03
N VAL A 272 -0.45 -11.05 8.21
CA VAL A 272 0.29 -11.83 7.21
C VAL A 272 -0.66 -12.27 6.11
N ILE A 273 -0.28 -12.00 4.87
CA ILE A 273 -1.10 -12.27 3.69
C ILE A 273 -0.85 -13.69 3.19
N ARG A 274 -1.93 -14.48 3.18
CA ARG A 274 -1.97 -15.84 2.60
C ARG A 274 -0.93 -16.81 3.19
N GLY A 275 -0.64 -16.67 4.50
CA GLY A 275 0.28 -17.56 5.21
C GLY A 275 -0.14 -19.03 5.22
N TRP A 276 -1.44 -19.27 5.10
CA TRP A 276 -2.07 -20.59 5.10
C TRP A 276 -1.72 -21.41 3.85
N LYS A 277 -1.30 -20.78 2.74
CA LYS A 277 -0.97 -21.50 1.51
C LYS A 277 0.16 -22.50 1.68
N LEU A 278 1.12 -22.22 2.57
CA LEU A 278 2.17 -23.19 2.88
C LEU A 278 1.59 -24.46 3.54
N LEU A 279 0.68 -24.29 4.49
CA LEU A 279 -0.01 -25.39 5.16
C LEU A 279 -0.87 -26.18 4.18
N ALA A 280 -1.54 -25.48 3.26
CA ALA A 280 -2.34 -26.08 2.20
C ALA A 280 -1.48 -26.91 1.23
N ASP A 281 -0.35 -26.36 0.76
CA ASP A 281 0.61 -27.05 -0.10
C ASP A 281 1.14 -28.33 0.57
N GLU A 282 1.43 -28.29 1.87
CA GLU A 282 1.88 -29.45 2.65
C GLU A 282 0.77 -30.50 2.77
N HIS A 283 -0.44 -30.08 3.13
CA HIS A 283 -1.58 -31.00 3.29
C HIS A 283 -1.91 -31.73 1.98
N ALA A 284 -1.89 -31.00 0.85
CA ALA A 284 -2.11 -31.57 -0.48
C ALA A 284 -1.06 -32.62 -0.86
N ARG A 285 0.21 -32.44 -0.44
CA ARG A 285 1.26 -33.45 -0.66
C ARG A 285 1.08 -34.69 0.21
N THR A 286 0.55 -34.54 1.42
CA THR A 286 0.38 -35.65 2.36
C THR A 286 -0.86 -36.50 2.10
N THR A 287 -1.90 -35.94 1.47
CA THR A 287 -3.20 -36.63 1.29
C THR A 287 -3.27 -37.50 0.03
N ASP A 288 -2.23 -37.55 -0.79
CA ASP A 288 -2.09 -38.42 -1.99
C ASP A 288 -3.32 -38.45 -2.92
N LYS A 289 -4.18 -37.42 -2.85
CA LYS A 289 -5.23 -37.19 -3.82
C LYS A 289 -4.54 -36.59 -5.04
N THR A 290 -4.15 -37.48 -5.93
CA THR A 290 -4.17 -37.22 -7.37
C THR A 290 -5.56 -36.69 -7.74
N THR A 291 -5.81 -35.40 -7.53
CA THR A 291 -6.86 -34.70 -8.26
C THR A 291 -6.39 -34.72 -9.71
N ALA A 292 -6.88 -35.71 -10.45
CA ALA A 292 -6.71 -35.80 -11.88
C ALA A 292 -6.98 -34.41 -12.50
N PRO A 293 -6.14 -33.94 -13.44
CA PRO A 293 -6.34 -32.63 -14.05
C PRO A 293 -7.66 -32.68 -14.83
N GLN A 294 -8.70 -32.02 -14.32
CA GLN A 294 -9.92 -31.85 -15.09
C GLN A 294 -9.63 -30.92 -16.27
N ARG A 295 -9.83 -31.50 -17.45
CA ARG A 295 -9.74 -30.88 -18.77
C ARG A 295 -10.70 -29.69 -18.86
N SER A 296 -10.18 -28.48 -18.72
CA SER A 296 -10.78 -27.30 -19.35
C SER A 296 -10.03 -27.02 -20.64
N HIS A 297 -10.74 -27.15 -21.76
CA HIS A 297 -10.49 -26.64 -23.10
C HIS A 297 -9.03 -26.44 -23.57
N ALA A 298 -8.71 -27.19 -24.63
CA ALA A 298 -7.45 -27.23 -25.34
C ALA A 298 -6.85 -25.86 -25.70
N HIS A 299 -5.51 -25.86 -25.76
CA HIS A 299 -4.59 -24.75 -26.02
C HIS A 299 -4.20 -23.94 -24.79
N HIS A 300 -3.38 -24.51 -23.90
CA HIS A 300 -2.14 -23.91 -23.37
C HIS A 300 -1.43 -24.97 -22.51
N ASP A 301 -0.21 -25.33 -22.91
CA ASP A 301 0.68 -26.26 -22.21
C ASP A 301 1.09 -25.76 -20.82
N GLU A 302 1.45 -26.71 -19.94
CA GLU A 302 1.99 -26.60 -18.56
C GLU A 302 0.98 -26.74 -17.38
N HIS A 303 0.77 -27.99 -16.96
CA HIS A 303 0.05 -28.37 -15.74
C HIS A 303 0.89 -28.16 -14.47
N ALA A 304 0.48 -27.24 -13.58
CA ALA A 304 0.78 -27.30 -12.13
C ALA A 304 -0.05 -26.28 -11.31
N GLY A 305 -1.24 -26.67 -10.82
CA GLY A 305 -1.98 -25.95 -9.77
C GLY A 305 -2.39 -24.49 -10.10
N PRO A 306 -3.07 -23.79 -9.16
CA PRO A 306 -3.18 -22.34 -9.25
C PRO A 306 -1.76 -21.73 -9.30
N PRO A 307 -1.50 -20.69 -10.11
CA PRO A 307 -0.17 -20.11 -10.24
C PRO A 307 0.37 -19.75 -8.86
N ARG A 308 1.47 -20.41 -8.49
CA ARG A 308 2.10 -20.25 -7.19
C ARG A 308 2.70 -18.84 -7.14
N MET A 309 2.03 -17.97 -6.40
CA MET A 309 2.50 -16.60 -6.20
C MET A 309 3.84 -16.63 -5.47
N PRO A 310 4.79 -15.74 -5.81
CA PRO A 310 6.10 -15.73 -5.16
C PRO A 310 5.94 -15.37 -3.67
N PRO A 311 6.60 -16.08 -2.76
CA PRO A 311 6.60 -15.70 -1.35
C PRO A 311 7.46 -14.45 -1.12
N ALA A 312 7.12 -13.69 -0.08
CA ALA A 312 7.99 -12.63 0.44
C ALA A 312 9.30 -13.24 0.97
N PRO A 313 10.42 -12.50 0.91
CA PRO A 313 11.69 -12.97 1.48
C PRO A 313 11.52 -13.42 2.94
N LYS A 314 12.12 -14.55 3.28
CA LYS A 314 12.15 -15.02 4.67
C LYS A 314 12.97 -14.04 5.51
N GLU A 315 12.46 -13.73 6.70
CA GLU A 315 13.19 -12.93 7.67
C GLU A 315 13.91 -13.86 8.64
N GLU A 316 15.20 -13.66 8.83
CA GLU A 316 16.07 -14.49 9.68
C GLU A 316 16.34 -13.81 11.03
N GLY A 317 16.73 -14.59 12.04
CA GLY A 317 17.09 -14.07 13.38
C GLY A 317 15.89 -13.81 14.30
N HIS A 318 14.75 -14.43 14.02
CA HIS A 318 13.61 -14.44 14.95
C HIS A 318 13.87 -15.40 16.13
N PRO A 319 13.24 -15.18 17.30
CA PRO A 319 13.33 -16.11 18.43
C PRO A 319 12.63 -17.44 18.12
N GLU A 320 12.85 -18.45 18.98
CA GLU A 320 12.08 -19.69 18.91
C GLU A 320 10.66 -19.44 19.43
N THR A 321 9.64 -19.93 18.69
CA THR A 321 8.24 -19.84 19.11
C THR A 321 7.93 -20.85 20.20
N GLN A 322 7.13 -20.42 21.17
CA GLN A 322 6.62 -21.28 22.25
C GLN A 322 5.22 -21.86 21.95
N TRP A 323 4.59 -21.42 20.85
CA TRP A 323 3.29 -21.91 20.42
C TRP A 323 3.44 -23.11 19.47
N LYS A 324 2.88 -23.03 18.27
CA LYS A 324 2.82 -24.14 17.32
C LYS A 324 3.80 -23.90 16.18
N LYS A 325 5.01 -24.47 16.28
CA LYS A 325 6.13 -24.25 15.34
C LYS A 325 5.75 -24.32 13.84
N ARG A 326 4.87 -25.24 13.46
CA ARG A 326 4.41 -25.39 12.07
C ARG A 326 3.43 -24.29 11.64
N ARG A 327 2.58 -23.80 12.55
CA ARG A 327 1.60 -22.74 12.33
C ARG A 327 2.16 -21.35 12.57
N THR A 328 3.30 -21.20 13.23
CA THR A 328 3.87 -19.87 13.48
C THR A 328 4.62 -19.33 12.25
N ILE A 329 4.46 -18.04 12.01
CA ILE A 329 5.36 -17.24 11.17
C ILE A 329 5.73 -15.95 11.91
N PHE A 330 7.01 -15.59 11.89
CA PHE A 330 7.50 -14.34 12.46
C PHE A 330 7.59 -13.24 11.40
N LYS A 331 7.22 -12.02 11.79
CA LYS A 331 7.48 -10.80 11.00
C LYS A 331 7.97 -9.66 11.87
N ARG A 332 8.78 -8.78 11.29
CA ARG A 332 9.19 -7.53 11.94
C ARG A 332 8.17 -6.43 11.70
N VAL A 333 7.49 -6.03 12.76
CA VAL A 333 6.46 -4.97 12.73
C VAL A 333 7.05 -3.68 13.31
N PRO A 334 6.84 -2.51 12.67
CA PRO A 334 7.22 -1.22 13.25
C PRO A 334 6.57 -1.01 14.63
N ILE A 335 7.35 -0.49 15.59
CA ILE A 335 6.85 -0.25 16.95
C ILE A 335 5.79 0.86 16.95
N ALA A 336 5.97 1.88 16.12
CA ALA A 336 5.03 2.99 15.96
C ALA A 336 4.94 3.44 14.50
N ILE A 337 3.97 4.31 14.20
CA ILE A 337 3.85 4.92 12.87
C ILE A 337 5.03 5.86 12.62
N ASP A 338 5.69 5.68 11.47
CA ASP A 338 6.91 6.37 11.05
C ASP A 338 8.19 6.02 11.85
N ASP A 339 8.15 5.02 12.73
CA ASP A 339 9.36 4.50 13.38
C ASP A 339 10.08 3.51 12.46
N GLU A 340 11.39 3.64 12.36
CA GLU A 340 12.25 2.68 11.65
C GLU A 340 12.52 1.43 12.49
N THR A 341 12.37 1.55 13.80
CA THR A 341 12.56 0.47 14.77
C THR A 341 11.43 -0.53 14.64
N ARG A 342 11.79 -1.81 14.52
CA ARG A 342 10.85 -2.93 14.38
C ARG A 342 11.10 -3.97 15.46
N THR A 343 10.03 -4.61 15.88
CA THR A 343 10.07 -5.74 16.81
C THR A 343 9.55 -7.01 16.14
N TRP A 344 10.01 -8.17 16.61
CA TRP A 344 9.46 -9.45 16.19
C TRP A 344 8.05 -9.63 16.74
N CYS A 345 7.15 -10.11 15.90
CA CYS A 345 5.80 -10.48 16.25
C CYS A 345 5.49 -11.87 15.68
N GLU A 346 4.87 -12.73 16.49
CA GLU A 346 4.40 -14.06 16.11
C GLU A 346 3.00 -13.99 15.50
N PHE A 347 2.82 -14.65 14.36
CA PHE A 347 1.55 -14.74 13.65
C PHE A 347 1.15 -16.19 13.45
N ASP A 348 -0.15 -16.46 13.51
CA ASP A 348 -0.71 -17.72 13.05
C ASP A 348 -0.78 -17.70 11.52
N ARG A 349 -0.13 -18.66 10.86
CA ARG A 349 -0.14 -18.83 9.41
C ARG A 349 -1.57 -18.99 8.88
N LEU A 350 -2.45 -19.62 9.65
CA LEU A 350 -3.81 -19.90 9.21
C LEU A 350 -4.62 -18.62 9.00
N THR A 351 -4.70 -17.81 10.04
CA THR A 351 -5.49 -16.56 10.06
C THR A 351 -4.70 -15.36 9.50
N GLY A 352 -3.37 -15.45 9.56
CA GLY A 352 -2.44 -14.36 9.32
C GLY A 352 -2.45 -13.29 10.43
N ARG A 353 -3.16 -13.48 11.54
CA ARG A 353 -3.25 -12.51 12.64
C ARG A 353 -2.15 -12.76 13.68
N PRO A 354 -1.76 -11.73 14.46
CA PRO A 354 -0.91 -11.93 15.63
C PRO A 354 -1.51 -12.98 16.56
N ILE A 355 -0.65 -13.82 17.14
CA ILE A 355 -1.08 -14.78 18.16
C ILE A 355 -1.33 -13.98 19.46
N PRO A 356 -2.55 -14.00 20.01
CA PRO A 356 -2.84 -13.30 21.26
C PRO A 356 -2.25 -14.07 22.45
N ASP A 357 -1.97 -13.36 23.54
CA ASP A 357 -1.28 -13.94 24.71
C ASP A 357 -2.05 -15.12 25.33
N ASP A 358 -3.38 -15.12 25.26
CA ASP A 358 -4.25 -16.19 25.76
C ASP A 358 -4.24 -17.46 24.90
N ALA A 359 -3.82 -17.39 23.64
CA ALA A 359 -3.75 -18.55 22.74
C ALA A 359 -2.58 -19.50 23.07
N TYR A 360 -1.61 -19.07 23.89
CA TYR A 360 -0.49 -19.90 24.32
C TYR A 360 -0.90 -20.96 25.36
N ASP A 361 -1.98 -20.71 26.10
CA ASP A 361 -2.50 -21.60 27.13
C ASP A 361 -3.55 -22.60 26.59
N SER A 362 -3.91 -22.50 25.30
CA SER A 362 -4.87 -23.39 24.66
C SER A 362 -4.20 -24.71 24.22
N GLU A 363 -4.68 -25.83 24.78
CA GLU A 363 -4.30 -27.18 24.36
C GLU A 363 -5.02 -27.61 23.06
N ASP A 364 -6.07 -26.89 22.64
CA ASP A 364 -6.81 -27.21 21.42
C ASP A 364 -6.00 -26.84 20.17
N ASP A 365 -5.68 -27.86 19.37
CA ASP A 365 -5.23 -27.69 17.98
C ASP A 365 -6.38 -27.86 16.98
N ASP A 366 -7.56 -27.43 17.40
CA ASP A 366 -8.88 -27.62 16.77
C ASP A 366 -9.06 -27.07 15.36
N TYR A 367 -8.02 -26.48 14.76
CA TYR A 367 -8.08 -26.16 13.34
C TYR A 367 -7.46 -27.30 12.53
N ASP A 368 -8.32 -28.22 12.10
CA ASP A 368 -7.94 -29.12 11.02
C ASP A 368 -7.74 -28.30 9.74
N ILE A 369 -6.59 -28.47 9.09
CA ILE A 369 -6.31 -27.87 7.78
C ILE A 369 -7.37 -28.31 6.75
N SER A 370 -8.01 -29.47 6.97
CA SER A 370 -9.11 -29.95 6.13
C SER A 370 -10.34 -29.03 6.15
N ASP A 371 -10.58 -28.26 7.22
CA ASP A 371 -11.70 -27.31 7.33
C ASP A 371 -11.53 -26.08 6.43
N LEU A 372 -10.31 -25.83 5.93
CA LEU A 372 -10.06 -24.79 4.93
C LEU A 372 -10.51 -25.19 3.53
N ILE A 373 -10.79 -26.47 3.30
CA ILE A 373 -11.25 -26.96 2.01
C ILE A 373 -12.70 -26.51 1.84
N CYS A 374 -12.93 -25.56 0.94
CA CYS A 374 -14.28 -25.10 0.65
C CYS A 374 -15.13 -26.28 0.14
N PRO A 375 -16.26 -26.60 0.78
CA PRO A 375 -17.14 -27.70 0.36
C PRO A 375 -17.68 -27.53 -1.06
N GLY A 376 -17.78 -26.28 -1.54
CA GLY A 376 -18.32 -25.96 -2.86
C GLY A 376 -17.34 -26.19 -4.01
N CYS A 377 -16.08 -25.76 -3.86
CA CYS A 377 -15.09 -25.85 -4.95
C CYS A 377 -14.01 -26.91 -4.71
N GLY A 378 -13.92 -27.49 -3.52
CA GLY A 378 -12.91 -28.49 -3.17
C GLY A 378 -11.48 -27.95 -3.08
N ILE A 379 -11.31 -26.62 -3.06
CA ILE A 379 -10.01 -25.93 -2.96
C ILE A 379 -9.89 -25.31 -1.57
N MET A 380 -8.67 -25.30 -1.02
CA MET A 380 -8.39 -24.58 0.22
C MET A 380 -8.45 -23.07 0.01
N HIS A 381 -9.23 -22.38 0.83
CA HIS A 381 -9.25 -20.93 0.94
C HIS A 381 -8.75 -20.49 2.31
N GLY A 382 -8.39 -19.22 2.46
CA GLY A 382 -8.17 -18.67 3.79
C GLY A 382 -9.46 -18.77 4.61
N PRO A 383 -9.37 -18.88 5.95
CA PRO A 383 -10.56 -18.89 6.79
C PRO A 383 -11.41 -17.64 6.50
N PRO A 384 -12.74 -17.74 6.50
CA PRO A 384 -13.61 -16.58 6.38
C PRO A 384 -13.20 -15.56 7.44
N GLU A 385 -13.09 -14.28 7.05
CA GLU A 385 -12.74 -13.25 8.03
C GLU A 385 -13.87 -13.15 9.05
N GLU A 386 -13.64 -13.62 10.29
CA GLU A 386 -14.55 -13.35 11.39
C GLU A 386 -14.63 -11.83 11.59
N HIS A 387 -15.86 -11.33 11.51
CA HIS A 387 -16.27 -9.93 11.52
C HIS A 387 -16.59 -9.43 12.92
#